data_AF-A0A2X2VE58-F1
#
_entry.id   AF-A0A2X2VE58-F1
#
_cell.length_a   1.000
_cell.length_b   1.000
_cell.length_c   1.000
_cell.angle_alpha   90.00
_cell.angle_beta   90.00
_cell.angle_gamma   90.00
#
_symmetry.space_group_name_H-M   'P 1'
#
loop_
_entity.id
_entity.type
_entity.pdbx_description
1 polymer ?
#
loop_
_entity_poly.entity_id
_entity_poly.type
_entity_poly.pdbx_seq_one_letter_code
_entity_poly.pdbx_strand_id
1 'polypeptide(L)' 'MPMVASDGPHYGANIKMMGVGNYKVTYHIEPPSKAGMHRHTDSETGVGRWWKPFDVSYEFKYVGLN' A
#
# COMPACT_ATOMS: atom_id res chain seq x y z
N MET A 1 6.39 4.47 1.91
CA MET A 1 6.08 5.55 2.88
C MET A 1 4.89 6.36 2.38
N PRO A 2 4.05 6.95 3.24
CA PRO A 2 3.04 7.92 2.81
C PRO A 2 3.69 9.22 2.33
N MET A 3 3.26 9.76 1.20
CA MET A 3 3.79 10.98 0.57
C MET A 3 2.71 11.69 -0.24
N VAL A 4 2.99 12.90 -0.73
CA VAL A 4 2.07 13.72 -1.54
C VAL A 4 2.76 14.21 -2.81
N ALA A 5 2.03 14.22 -3.91
CA ALA A 5 2.41 14.87 -5.17
C ALA A 5 1.27 15.79 -5.66
N SER A 6 1.45 16.45 -6.80
CA SER A 6 0.46 17.41 -7.32
C SER A 6 -0.90 16.78 -7.66
N ASP A 7 -0.95 15.46 -7.83
CA ASP A 7 -2.14 14.65 -8.09
C ASP A 7 -2.74 14.00 -6.82
N GLY A 8 -2.14 14.21 -5.65
CA GLY A 8 -2.69 13.78 -4.35
C GLY A 8 -1.76 12.87 -3.53
N PRO A 9 -2.26 12.36 -2.39
CA PRO A 9 -1.50 11.49 -1.49
C PRO A 9 -1.38 10.06 -2.02
N HIS A 10 -0.21 9.43 -1.81
CA HIS A 10 0.05 8.04 -2.21
C HIS A 10 1.11 7.37 -1.32
N TYR A 11 1.29 6.06 -1.50
CA TYR A 11 2.41 5.31 -0.91
C TYR A 11 3.46 5.04 -1.98
N GLY A 12 4.72 5.36 -1.67
CA GLY A 12 5.82 5.19 -2.61
C GLY A 12 7.17 4.94 -1.97
N ALA A 13 8.14 4.59 -2.80
CA ALA A 13 9.56 4.49 -2.49
C ALA A 13 10.38 4.58 -3.78
N ASN A 14 11.56 5.20 -3.72
CA ASN A 14 12.55 5.07 -4.79
C ASN A 14 13.20 3.68 -4.70
N ILE A 15 13.25 2.94 -5.80
CA ILE A 15 13.74 1.56 -5.85
C ILE A 15 14.85 1.44 -6.89
N LYS A 16 15.98 0.82 -6.51
CA LYS A 16 17.01 0.39 -7.45
C LYS A 16 16.60 -0.97 -8.05
N MET A 17 16.24 -0.98 -9.34
CA MET A 17 15.81 -2.19 -10.04
C MET A 17 16.96 -3.16 -10.33
N MET A 18 16.63 -4.44 -10.50
CA MET A 18 17.59 -5.55 -10.74
C MET A 18 17.88 -5.80 -12.23
N GLY A 19 17.59 -4.82 -13.10
CA GLY A 19 17.73 -4.94 -14.56
C GLY A 19 16.41 -5.16 -15.29
N VAL A 20 16.45 -5.22 -16.62
CA VAL A 20 15.28 -5.45 -17.47
C VAL A 20 14.77 -6.88 -17.30
N GLY A 21 13.46 -7.08 -17.22
CA GLY A 21 12.90 -8.43 -17.03
C GLY A 21 11.41 -8.46 -16.70
N ASN A 22 10.89 -9.67 -16.53
CA ASN A 22 9.54 -9.90 -15.99
C ASN A 22 9.64 -10.00 -14.47
N TYR A 23 8.81 -9.23 -13.77
CA TYR A 23 8.82 -9.10 -12.33
C TYR A 23 7.46 -9.44 -11.75
N LYS A 24 7.51 -9.93 -10.51
CA LYS A 24 6.37 -9.97 -9.60
C LYS A 24 6.66 -9.03 -8.44
N VAL A 25 5.76 -8.09 -8.18
CA VAL A 25 5.78 -7.28 -6.95
C VAL A 25 4.63 -7.72 -6.06
N THR A 26 4.87 -7.82 -4.76
CA THR A 26 3.84 -8.11 -3.75
C THR A 26 3.79 -6.95 -2.77
N TYR A 27 2.59 -6.45 -2.50
CA TYR A 27 2.33 -5.49 -1.44
C TYR A 27 1.79 -6.22 -0.22
N HIS A 28 2.47 -6.04 0.90
CA HIS A 28 2.02 -6.49 2.21
C HIS A 28 1.31 -5.33 2.88
N ILE A 29 -0.01 -5.44 3.07
CA ILE A 29 -0.85 -4.34 3.53
C ILE A 29 -1.38 -4.66 4.92
N GLU A 30 -1.15 -3.75 5.86
CA GLU A 30 -1.67 -3.79 7.22
C GLU A 30 -2.75 -2.73 7.45
N PRO A 31 -3.74 -3.00 8.32
CA PRO A 31 -4.85 -2.08 8.53
C PRO A 31 -4.40 -0.80 9.25
N PRO A 32 -5.17 0.31 9.14
CA PRO A 32 -4.81 1.61 9.72
C PRO A 32 -4.55 1.61 11.22
N SER A 33 -5.13 0.67 11.98
CA SER A 33 -4.87 0.54 13.42
C SER A 33 -3.41 0.27 13.76
N LYS A 34 -2.63 -0.32 12.84
CA LYS A 34 -1.18 -0.53 13.01
C LYS A 34 -0.38 0.76 12.94
N ALA A 35 -0.94 1.80 12.32
CA ALA A 35 -0.37 3.14 12.23
C ALA A 35 -1.06 4.14 13.17
N GLY A 36 -1.82 3.67 14.17
CA GLY A 36 -2.42 4.53 15.21
C GLY A 36 -3.80 5.10 14.89
N MET A 37 -4.44 4.70 13.78
CA MET A 37 -5.81 5.13 13.49
C MET A 37 -6.82 4.31 14.31
N HIS A 38 -7.36 4.93 15.36
CA HIS A 38 -8.43 4.36 16.16
C HIS A 38 -9.79 4.43 15.43
N ARG A 39 -10.77 3.68 15.91
CA ARG A 39 -12.13 3.63 15.34
C ARG A 39 -13.19 3.76 16.43
N HIS A 40 -14.31 4.40 16.10
CA HIS A 40 -15.50 4.43 16.94
C HIS A 40 -16.13 3.03 17.05
N THR A 41 -16.73 2.74 18.20
CA THR A 41 -17.36 1.45 18.48
C THR A 41 -18.72 1.56 19.19
N ASP A 42 -19.21 2.78 19.39
CA ASP A 42 -20.56 3.08 19.89
C ASP A 42 -21.63 2.68 18.85
N SER A 43 -22.89 2.62 19.30
CA SER A 43 -24.03 2.21 18.47
C SER A 43 -24.41 3.22 17.40
N GLU A 44 -24.20 4.51 17.66
CA GLU A 44 -24.66 5.63 16.85
C GLU A 44 -23.73 5.89 15.66
N THR A 45 -22.41 5.77 15.87
CA THR A 45 -21.37 6.16 14.89
C THR A 45 -20.28 5.12 14.69
N GLY A 46 -20.38 3.95 15.34
CA GLY A 46 -19.39 2.89 15.26
C GLY A 46 -19.19 2.32 13.87
N VAL A 47 -17.96 1.86 13.59
CA VAL A 47 -17.60 1.18 12.33
C VAL A 47 -17.14 -0.24 12.59
N GLY A 48 -17.20 -1.08 11.55
CA GLY A 48 -16.76 -2.46 11.58
C GLY A 48 -15.29 -2.64 12.01
N ARG A 49 -14.92 -3.89 12.31
CA ARG A 49 -13.50 -4.20 12.55
C ARG A 49 -12.70 -3.97 11.27
N TRP A 50 -11.45 -3.55 11.43
CA TRP A 50 -10.50 -3.59 10.33
C TRP A 50 -10.29 -5.02 9.82
N TRP A 51 -9.94 -5.12 8.54
CA TRP A 51 -9.54 -6.36 7.89
C TRP A 51 -8.22 -6.89 8.47
N LYS A 52 -7.95 -8.19 8.26
CA LYS A 52 -6.67 -8.83 8.61
C LYS A 52 -5.61 -8.47 7.57
N PRO A 53 -4.31 -8.35 7.94
CA PRO A 53 -3.24 -8.13 6.98
C PRO A 53 -3.33 -9.09 5.79
N PHE A 54 -3.07 -8.57 4.60
CA PHE A 54 -3.18 -9.33 3.36
C PHE A 54 -2.15 -8.89 2.34
N ASP A 55 -1.95 -9.77 1.36
CA ASP A 55 -1.02 -9.59 0.26
C ASP A 55 -1.75 -9.47 -1.07
N VAL A 56 -1.27 -8.59 -1.93
CA VAL A 56 -1.67 -8.52 -3.35
C VAL A 56 -0.43 -8.50 -4.22
N SER A 57 -0.45 -9.23 -5.33
CA SER A 57 0.68 -9.32 -6.26
C SER A 57 0.31 -8.88 -7.66
N TYR A 58 1.30 -8.32 -8.36
CA TYR A 58 1.20 -7.88 -9.74
C TYR A 58 2.38 -8.40 -10.54
N GLU A 59 2.10 -8.87 -11.75
CA GLU A 59 3.11 -9.32 -12.70
C GLU A 59 3.25 -8.28 -13.81
N PHE A 60 4.48 -7.88 -14.14
CA PHE A 60 4.75 -6.86 -15.16
C PHE A 60 6.12 -7.04 -15.82
N LYS A 61 6.26 -6.53 -17.05
CA LYS A 61 7.57 -6.43 -17.72
C LYS A 61 8.18 -5.06 -17.45
N TYR A 62 9.32 -5.03 -16.79
CA TYR A 62 10.11 -3.82 -16.59
C TYR A 62 11.13 -3.69 -17.72
N VAL A 63 11.11 -2.56 -18.43
CA VAL A 63 11.94 -2.31 -19.63
C VAL A 63 13.10 -1.35 -19.40
N GLY A 64 13.31 -0.89 -18.16
CA GLY A 64 14.26 0.17 -17.85
C GLY A 64 13.60 1.56 -17.87
N LEU A 65 14.33 2.55 -17.38
CA LEU A 65 14.03 3.96 -17.52
C LEU A 65 15.11 4.55 -18.44
N ASN A 66 14.70 5.37 -19.41
CA ASN A 66 15.62 6.07 -20.31
C ASN A 66 16.25 7.28 -19.61
#